data_AF-A0A0J7I4P2-F1
#
_entry.id   AF-A0A0J7I4P2-F1
#
_cell.length_a   1.000
_cell.length_b   1.000
_cell.length_c   1.000
_cell.angle_alpha   90.00
_cell.angle_beta   90.00
_cell.angle_gamma   90.00
#
_symmetry.space_group_name_H-M   'P 1'
#
loop_
_entity.id
_entity.type
_entity.pdbx_description
1 polymer ?
#
loop_
_entity_poly.entity_id
_entity_poly.type
_entity_poly.pdbx_seq_one_letter_code
_entity_poly.pdbx_strand_id
1 'polypeptide(L)'
;MKKIFNIVVTLSSIYTFSQVGINTSNPLGKFHIDAKKNTSVSGGNIINAEDDVIITTEGKMGIGKIPAAKLEINSSDEATQSSLRFIQLNSESPVPPGPKARLGVNQNGDIVIVNTTKCVPSYLLSKGSLDTQVSDISLNTNISNELDDIKISGSSPNISISPQGYYVLEPGHTYRLESSVYLYGTATATGTFQQVRWYNWNTSTYFGSQPRSTLFTAAGIYADGEQGRAMAIITPIIRTSVSLVVTSSNGPAQYKPYYSYASILQINPCGVVD
;
A
#
# COMPACT_ATOMS: atom_id res chain seq x y z
N MET A 1 -21.39 37.02 -70.04
CA MET A 1 -21.03 35.59 -69.89
C MET A 1 -19.59 35.37 -69.43
N LYS A 2 -18.56 35.92 -70.09
CA LYS A 2 -17.14 35.77 -69.68
C LYS A 2 -16.83 36.20 -68.24
N LYS A 3 -17.45 37.30 -67.76
CA LYS A 3 -17.27 37.80 -66.38
C LYS A 3 -17.87 36.88 -65.32
N ILE A 4 -19.02 36.25 -65.62
CA ILE A 4 -19.70 35.31 -64.70
C ILE A 4 -18.91 34.01 -64.61
N PHE A 5 -18.39 33.50 -65.73
CA PHE A 5 -17.56 32.30 -65.76
C PHE A 5 -16.30 32.44 -64.90
N ASN A 6 -15.59 33.56 -65.01
CA ASN A 6 -14.42 33.82 -64.19
C ASN A 6 -14.75 33.94 -62.69
N ILE A 7 -15.90 34.54 -62.35
CA ILE A 7 -16.37 34.60 -60.96
C ILE A 7 -16.66 33.19 -60.43
N VAL A 8 -17.33 32.33 -61.21
CA VAL A 8 -17.63 30.95 -60.82
C VAL A 8 -16.36 30.11 -60.61
N VAL A 9 -15.35 30.26 -61.48
CA VAL A 9 -14.06 29.55 -61.32
C VAL A 9 -13.34 30.01 -60.05
N THR A 10 -13.27 31.31 -59.79
CA THR A 10 -12.62 31.85 -58.58
C THR A 10 -13.38 31.54 -57.29
N LEU A 11 -14.71 31.42 -57.33
CA LEU A 11 -15.50 30.98 -56.17
C LEU A 11 -15.47 29.46 -55.93
N SER A 12 -15.00 28.66 -56.90
CA SER A 12 -14.88 27.21 -56.70
C SER A 12 -13.71 26.81 -55.80
N SER A 13 -12.64 27.61 -55.76
CA SER A 13 -11.45 27.35 -54.93
C SER A 13 -11.68 27.58 -53.42
N ILE A 14 -12.76 28.29 -53.05
CA ILE A 14 -13.12 28.51 -51.65
C ILE A 14 -13.72 27.26 -50.98
N TYR A 15 -14.10 26.25 -51.77
CA TYR A 15 -14.70 24.99 -51.30
C TYR A 15 -13.73 23.81 -51.26
N THR A 16 -12.43 24.02 -51.53
CA THR A 16 -11.45 22.94 -51.42
C THR A 16 -11.10 22.70 -49.97
N PHE A 17 -11.54 21.57 -49.42
CA PHE A 17 -11.04 21.09 -48.14
C PHE A 17 -9.57 20.71 -48.29
N SER A 18 -8.68 21.47 -47.65
CA SER A 18 -7.26 21.09 -47.57
C SER A 18 -7.14 19.91 -46.61
N GLN A 19 -7.07 18.72 -47.19
CA GLN A 19 -6.66 17.47 -46.55
C GLN A 19 -5.44 16.96 -47.30
N VAL A 20 -4.43 16.53 -46.57
CA VAL A 20 -3.16 16.08 -47.13
C VAL A 20 -3.12 14.56 -47.08
N GLY A 21 -3.11 13.94 -48.25
CA GLY A 21 -2.89 12.50 -48.43
C GLY A 21 -1.49 12.23 -48.96
N ILE A 22 -0.78 11.28 -48.37
CA ILE A 22 0.44 10.71 -48.94
C ILE A 22 0.14 9.28 -49.33
N ASN A 23 0.29 8.98 -50.62
CA ASN A 23 0.07 7.66 -51.20
C ASN A 23 -1.35 7.10 -50.99
N THR A 24 -2.33 7.98 -50.79
CA THR A 24 -3.77 7.69 -50.77
C THR A 24 -4.52 8.74 -51.59
N SER A 25 -5.50 8.32 -52.38
CA SER A 25 -6.40 9.24 -53.10
C SER A 25 -7.63 9.62 -52.28
N ASN A 26 -7.86 8.95 -51.14
CA ASN A 26 -9.00 9.20 -50.27
C ASN A 26 -8.54 9.35 -48.81
N PRO A 27 -8.03 10.53 -48.42
CA PRO A 27 -7.62 10.80 -47.05
C PRO A 27 -8.77 10.61 -46.06
N LEU A 28 -8.53 9.84 -44.99
CA LEU A 28 -9.52 9.55 -43.95
C LEU A 28 -9.48 10.55 -42.78
N GLY A 29 -8.54 11.50 -42.83
CA GLY A 29 -8.37 12.58 -41.86
C GLY A 29 -7.80 13.83 -42.53
N LYS A 30 -7.39 14.81 -41.71
CA LYS A 30 -6.71 16.02 -42.20
C LYS A 30 -5.32 15.72 -42.74
N PHE A 31 -4.66 14.71 -42.17
CA PHE A 31 -3.44 14.15 -42.69
C PHE A 31 -3.57 12.63 -42.71
N HIS A 32 -3.29 12.00 -43.85
CA HIS A 32 -3.37 10.55 -44.01
C HIS A 32 -2.17 10.06 -44.81
N ILE A 33 -1.33 9.23 -44.20
CA ILE A 33 -0.24 8.51 -44.86
C ILE A 33 -0.67 7.05 -44.98
N ASP A 34 -0.75 6.55 -46.21
CA ASP A 34 -1.05 5.14 -46.51
C ASP A 34 0.20 4.51 -47.12
N ALA A 35 0.91 3.68 -46.36
CA ALA A 35 2.22 3.16 -46.79
C ALA A 35 2.09 2.16 -47.97
N LYS A 36 1.00 1.38 -48.04
CA LYS A 36 0.84 0.30 -49.01
C LYS A 36 -0.16 0.61 -50.14
N LYS A 37 -0.81 1.77 -50.11
CA LYS A 37 -1.84 2.21 -51.06
C LYS A 37 -2.98 1.19 -51.19
N ASN A 38 -3.41 0.62 -50.07
CA ASN A 38 -4.39 -0.46 -50.03
C ASN A 38 -5.59 -0.13 -49.13
N THR A 39 -5.64 1.08 -48.58
CA THR A 39 -6.75 1.52 -47.73
C THR A 39 -7.97 1.87 -48.57
N SER A 40 -9.11 1.31 -48.18
CA SER A 40 -10.39 1.52 -48.87
C SER A 40 -11.55 1.64 -47.88
N VAL A 41 -12.61 2.33 -48.31
CA VAL A 41 -13.85 2.47 -47.55
C VAL A 41 -14.97 1.76 -48.31
N SER A 42 -15.56 0.74 -47.70
CA SER A 42 -16.66 -0.04 -48.29
C SER A 42 -17.80 -0.17 -47.27
N GLY A 43 -18.99 0.32 -47.62
CA GLY A 43 -20.17 0.24 -46.75
C GLY A 43 -20.01 0.93 -45.39
N GLY A 44 -19.16 1.97 -45.30
CA GLY A 44 -18.84 2.66 -44.05
C GLY A 44 -17.75 1.99 -43.21
N ASN A 45 -17.26 0.81 -43.61
CA ASN A 45 -16.13 0.15 -42.98
C ASN A 45 -14.82 0.54 -43.67
N ILE A 46 -13.79 0.75 -42.87
CA ILE A 46 -12.44 1.01 -43.35
C ILE A 46 -11.67 -0.30 -43.35
N ILE A 47 -11.02 -0.58 -44.47
CA ILE A 47 -10.31 -1.83 -44.72
C ILE A 47 -8.84 -1.51 -44.95
N ASN A 48 -7.95 -2.28 -44.31
CA ASN A 48 -6.49 -2.18 -44.38
C ASN A 48 -5.87 -0.89 -43.82
N ALA A 49 -6.44 -0.26 -42.79
CA ALA A 49 -5.82 0.92 -42.18
C ALA A 49 -4.63 0.60 -41.23
N GLU A 50 -4.26 -0.69 -41.09
CA GLU A 50 -3.30 -1.19 -40.10
C GLU A 50 -1.84 -0.75 -40.35
N ASP A 51 -1.53 -0.28 -41.55
CA ASP A 51 -0.23 0.28 -41.94
C ASP A 51 -0.27 1.80 -42.20
N ASP A 52 -1.37 2.45 -41.81
CA ASP A 52 -1.58 3.87 -42.04
C ASP A 52 -1.22 4.75 -40.82
N VAL A 53 -0.96 6.02 -41.08
CA VAL A 53 -0.92 7.07 -40.05
C VAL A 53 -1.95 8.15 -40.39
N ILE A 54 -2.86 8.41 -39.45
CA ILE A 54 -4.01 9.30 -39.66
C ILE A 54 -4.07 10.35 -38.56
N ILE A 55 -4.21 11.63 -38.93
CA ILE A 55 -4.53 12.73 -38.01
C ILE A 55 -5.92 13.29 -38.33
N THR A 56 -6.82 13.30 -37.35
CA THR A 56 -8.21 13.75 -37.52
C THR A 56 -8.37 15.26 -37.37
N THR A 57 -9.56 15.77 -37.66
CA THR A 57 -9.95 17.18 -37.43
C THR A 57 -9.86 17.62 -35.98
N GLU A 58 -9.99 16.70 -35.03
CA GLU A 58 -9.90 16.95 -33.58
C GLU A 58 -8.45 16.88 -33.06
N GLY A 59 -7.48 16.75 -33.97
CA GLY A 59 -6.06 16.62 -33.66
C GLY A 59 -5.73 15.32 -32.92
N LYS A 60 -6.44 14.24 -33.23
CA LYS A 60 -6.13 12.88 -32.76
C LYS A 60 -5.21 12.20 -33.76
N MET A 61 -4.21 11.46 -33.29
CA MET A 61 -3.27 10.70 -34.13
C MET A 61 -3.49 9.20 -33.96
N GLY A 62 -3.65 8.48 -35.06
CA GLY A 62 -3.75 7.04 -35.12
C GLY A 62 -2.61 6.44 -35.93
N ILE A 63 -2.04 5.34 -35.46
CA ILE A 63 -1.12 4.49 -36.21
C ILE A 63 -1.78 3.12 -36.30
N GLY A 64 -2.07 2.67 -37.52
CA GLY A 64 -2.78 1.43 -37.79
C GLY A 64 -4.31 1.50 -37.64
N LYS A 65 -4.88 2.68 -37.35
CA LYS A 65 -6.33 2.84 -37.14
C LYS A 65 -6.76 4.30 -37.21
N ILE A 66 -8.05 4.56 -37.43
CA ILE A 66 -8.64 5.86 -37.09
C ILE A 66 -8.75 5.99 -35.56
N PRO A 67 -8.14 7.03 -34.95
CA PRO A 67 -8.02 7.12 -33.51
C PRO A 67 -9.32 7.59 -32.84
N ALA A 68 -9.73 6.89 -31.78
CA ALA A 68 -10.74 7.33 -30.81
C ALA A 68 -10.11 8.19 -29.70
N ALA A 69 -8.85 7.94 -29.34
CA ALA A 69 -8.08 8.70 -28.35
C ALA A 69 -7.16 9.77 -28.99
N LYS A 70 -6.48 10.60 -28.17
CA LYS A 70 -5.55 11.63 -28.69
C LYS A 70 -4.36 11.04 -29.44
N LEU A 71 -3.85 9.90 -28.98
CA LEU A 71 -2.88 9.07 -29.66
C LEU A 71 -3.31 7.61 -29.47
N GLU A 72 -3.45 6.88 -30.56
CA GLU A 72 -3.84 5.46 -30.56
C GLU A 72 -2.94 4.70 -31.52
N ILE A 73 -2.40 3.56 -31.06
CA ILE A 73 -1.53 2.69 -31.85
C ILE A 73 -2.17 1.31 -31.80
N ASN A 74 -2.65 0.83 -32.94
CA ASN A 74 -3.24 -0.50 -33.03
C ASN A 74 -2.13 -1.55 -33.19
N SER A 75 -2.19 -2.66 -32.45
CA SER A 75 -1.23 -3.75 -32.64
C SER A 75 -1.75 -4.71 -33.70
N SER A 76 -0.88 -5.07 -34.65
CA SER A 76 -1.21 -6.12 -35.63
C SER A 76 -1.01 -7.53 -35.07
N ASP A 77 -0.33 -7.67 -33.93
CA ASP A 77 -0.08 -8.92 -33.21
C ASP A 77 -0.52 -8.77 -31.74
N GLU A 78 -1.80 -8.99 -31.50
CA GLU A 78 -2.42 -8.93 -30.17
C GLU A 78 -1.97 -10.06 -29.23
N ALA A 79 -1.29 -11.10 -29.75
CA ALA A 79 -1.00 -12.32 -28.99
C ALA A 79 0.35 -12.27 -28.27
N THR A 80 1.31 -11.47 -28.75
CA THR A 80 2.68 -11.57 -28.24
C THR A 80 3.32 -10.25 -27.82
N GLN A 81 3.06 -9.11 -28.47
CA GLN A 81 3.76 -7.84 -28.18
C GLN A 81 2.94 -6.59 -28.52
N SER A 82 3.07 -5.53 -27.71
CA SER A 82 2.56 -4.20 -28.09
C SER A 82 3.41 -3.62 -29.22
N SER A 83 2.77 -2.94 -30.17
CA SER A 83 3.44 -2.22 -31.27
C SER A 83 4.20 -0.95 -30.81
N LEU A 84 4.11 -0.58 -29.52
CA LEU A 84 4.89 0.52 -28.93
C LEU A 84 6.14 -0.03 -28.23
N ARG A 85 7.34 0.34 -28.74
CA ARG A 85 8.63 -0.04 -28.14
C ARG A 85 9.43 1.17 -27.66
N PHE A 86 9.86 1.14 -26.40
CA PHE A 86 10.86 2.06 -25.87
C PHE A 86 12.27 1.46 -26.00
N ILE A 87 13.17 2.09 -26.75
CA ILE A 87 14.46 1.48 -27.16
C ILE A 87 15.57 1.70 -26.11
N GLN A 88 15.43 2.69 -25.22
CA GLN A 88 16.40 3.04 -24.18
C GLN A 88 15.89 2.81 -22.75
N LEU A 89 14.75 2.11 -22.63
CA LEU A 89 14.30 1.50 -21.39
C LEU A 89 14.70 0.03 -21.44
N ASN A 90 15.90 -0.27 -20.96
CA ASN A 90 16.47 -1.62 -20.92
C ASN A 90 16.68 -2.06 -19.45
N SER A 91 17.17 -3.29 -19.25
CA SER A 91 17.42 -3.85 -17.91
C SER A 91 18.43 -3.04 -17.07
N GLU A 92 19.25 -2.21 -17.73
CA GLU A 92 20.27 -1.36 -17.13
C GLU A 92 19.77 0.09 -16.92
N SER A 93 18.56 0.43 -17.38
CA SER A 93 17.99 1.75 -17.15
C SER A 93 17.79 1.95 -15.65
N PRO A 94 18.34 3.03 -15.05
CA PRO A 94 18.34 3.20 -13.61
C PRO A 94 16.90 3.26 -13.11
N VAL A 95 16.54 2.31 -12.24
CA VAL A 95 15.30 2.37 -11.47
C VAL A 95 15.51 3.42 -10.37
N PRO A 96 14.78 4.55 -10.38
CA PRO A 96 14.91 5.53 -9.32
C PRO A 96 14.55 4.88 -7.98
N PRO A 97 15.37 5.01 -6.92
CA PRO A 97 15.05 4.42 -5.62
C PRO A 97 13.80 5.08 -5.03
N GLY A 98 12.73 4.29 -4.84
CA GLY A 98 11.49 4.73 -4.21
C GLY A 98 10.27 3.89 -4.62
N PRO A 99 9.15 4.00 -3.89
CA PRO A 99 7.93 3.27 -4.21
C PRO A 99 7.12 4.06 -5.25
N LYS A 100 7.43 3.96 -6.55
CA LYS A 100 6.55 4.52 -7.60
C LYS A 100 6.47 3.72 -8.91
N ALA A 101 5.20 3.50 -9.28
CA ALA A 101 4.57 3.42 -10.60
C ALA A 101 5.16 2.47 -11.65
N ARG A 102 4.56 1.28 -11.74
CA ARG A 102 4.48 0.54 -13.01
C ARG A 102 3.49 1.29 -13.92
N LEU A 103 3.74 1.38 -15.22
CA LEU A 103 2.67 1.67 -16.18
C LEU A 103 1.68 0.51 -16.09
N GLY A 104 0.46 0.77 -15.63
CA GLY A 104 -0.64 -0.19 -15.66
C GLY A 104 -1.53 0.11 -16.84
N VAL A 105 -2.23 -0.88 -17.36
CA VAL A 105 -3.36 -0.68 -18.27
C VAL A 105 -4.64 -1.01 -17.53
N ASN A 106 -5.67 -0.15 -17.63
CA ASN A 106 -6.98 -0.46 -17.04
C ASN A 106 -7.76 -1.43 -17.93
N GLN A 107 -8.94 -1.88 -17.48
CA GLN A 107 -9.82 -2.77 -18.25
C GLN A 107 -10.32 -2.20 -19.59
N ASN A 108 -10.12 -0.89 -19.83
CA ASN A 108 -10.46 -0.21 -21.07
C ASN A 108 -9.24 -0.02 -21.99
N GLY A 109 -8.05 -0.47 -21.58
CA GLY A 109 -6.81 -0.32 -22.33
C GLY A 109 -6.07 1.01 -22.11
N ASP A 110 -6.53 1.88 -21.21
CA ASP A 110 -5.86 3.15 -20.94
C ASP A 110 -4.59 2.96 -20.10
N ILE A 111 -3.52 3.68 -20.42
CA ILE A 111 -2.31 3.75 -19.59
C ILE A 111 -2.64 4.55 -18.33
N VAL A 112 -2.64 3.87 -17.19
CA VAL A 112 -2.89 4.46 -15.87
C VAL A 112 -1.61 4.47 -15.04
N ILE A 113 -1.47 5.53 -14.24
CA ILE A 113 -0.49 5.53 -13.15
C ILE A 113 -1.04 4.58 -12.08
N VAL A 114 -0.41 3.42 -11.89
CA VAL A 114 -0.77 2.52 -10.78
C VAL A 114 -0.35 3.22 -9.51
N ASN A 115 -1.34 3.79 -8.81
CA ASN A 115 -1.15 4.34 -7.49
C ASN A 115 -0.82 3.15 -6.59
N THR A 116 0.44 2.99 -6.20
CA THR A 116 0.79 2.01 -5.18
C THR A 116 0.15 2.52 -3.91
N THR A 117 -1.04 2.00 -3.58
CA THR A 117 -1.65 2.22 -2.28
C THR A 117 -0.56 1.86 -1.28
N LYS A 118 -0.11 2.87 -0.54
CA LYS A 118 0.90 2.70 0.50
C LYS A 118 0.31 1.66 1.45
N CYS A 119 0.75 0.41 1.32
CA CYS A 119 0.17 -0.63 2.15
C CYS A 119 0.52 -0.27 3.59
N VAL A 120 -0.49 0.08 4.38
CA VAL A 120 -0.32 0.23 5.81
C VAL A 120 -0.25 -1.20 6.31
N PRO A 121 0.91 -1.67 6.80
CA PRO A 121 1.02 -3.02 7.32
C PRO A 121 0.02 -3.20 8.45
N SER A 122 -0.46 -4.42 8.62
CA SER A 122 -1.38 -4.75 9.70
C SER A 122 -0.77 -4.34 11.04
N TYR A 123 -1.43 -3.42 11.73
CA TYR A 123 -0.96 -2.88 12.99
C TYR A 123 -2.10 -2.84 14.00
N LEU A 124 -1.70 -2.99 15.25
CA LEU A 124 -2.55 -3.02 16.40
C LEU A 124 -1.83 -2.22 17.49
N LEU A 125 -2.49 -1.20 18.04
CA LEU A 125 -1.93 -0.28 19.05
C LEU A 125 -2.94 -0.11 20.17
N SER A 126 -2.47 -0.22 21.41
CA SER A 126 -3.22 0.14 22.62
C SER A 126 -2.48 1.23 23.38
N LYS A 127 -3.27 2.15 23.93
CA LYS A 127 -2.83 3.19 24.87
C LYS A 127 -3.78 3.15 26.06
N GLY A 128 -3.24 3.24 27.26
CA GLY A 128 -4.06 3.21 28.47
C GLY A 128 -4.86 4.48 28.73
N SER A 129 -5.96 4.35 29.49
CA SER A 129 -6.94 5.42 29.70
C SER A 129 -7.14 5.89 31.15
N LEU A 130 -6.98 5.05 32.19
CA LEU A 130 -7.16 5.41 33.61
C LEU A 130 -6.06 4.79 34.50
N ASP A 131 -5.77 5.32 35.69
CA ASP A 131 -4.74 4.75 36.60
C ASP A 131 -5.25 3.48 37.30
N THR A 132 -4.45 2.39 37.32
CA THR A 132 -4.84 1.09 37.94
C THR A 132 -3.75 0.50 38.83
N GLN A 133 -4.11 0.14 40.07
CA GLN A 133 -3.24 -0.55 41.03
C GLN A 133 -3.20 -2.05 40.73
N VAL A 134 -2.00 -2.66 40.60
CA VAL A 134 -1.84 -4.11 40.41
C VAL A 134 -0.81 -4.68 41.39
N SER A 135 -0.96 -5.96 41.74
CA SER A 135 -0.02 -6.68 42.62
C SER A 135 0.93 -7.58 41.84
N ASP A 136 0.44 -8.32 40.85
CA ASP A 136 1.29 -8.98 39.86
C ASP A 136 0.56 -8.92 38.53
N ILE A 137 1.23 -8.47 37.46
CA ILE A 137 0.68 -8.58 36.10
C ILE A 137 1.23 -9.87 35.51
N SER A 138 0.72 -10.98 36.02
CA SER A 138 0.53 -12.11 35.14
C SER A 138 -0.71 -11.76 34.33
N LEU A 139 -0.58 -11.41 33.04
CA LEU A 139 -1.74 -11.37 32.13
C LEU A 139 -2.24 -12.81 31.89
N ASN A 140 -2.61 -13.51 32.97
CA ASN A 140 -3.52 -14.64 32.96
C ASN A 140 -3.99 -15.01 34.38
N THR A 141 -5.08 -14.41 34.84
CA THR A 141 -6.27 -15.14 35.34
C THR A 141 -7.43 -14.17 35.31
N ASN A 142 -8.42 -14.43 34.47
CA ASN A 142 -9.70 -13.73 34.42
C ASN A 142 -9.63 -12.22 34.12
N ILE A 143 -9.91 -11.85 32.87
CA ILE A 143 -10.60 -10.57 32.60
C ILE A 143 -12.01 -10.74 33.16
N SER A 144 -12.16 -10.52 34.46
CA SER A 144 -13.45 -10.23 35.06
C SER A 144 -13.26 -9.14 36.09
N ASN A 145 -13.72 -7.97 35.67
CA ASN A 145 -14.13 -6.82 36.47
C ASN A 145 -12.97 -5.84 36.77
N GLU A 146 -12.91 -4.78 35.96
CA GLU A 146 -12.20 -3.50 36.22
C GLU A 146 -10.70 -3.33 35.88
N LEU A 147 -10.11 -4.10 34.94
CA LEU A 147 -8.70 -3.92 34.53
C LEU A 147 -8.53 -3.63 33.01
N ASP A 148 -9.20 -2.59 32.53
CA ASP A 148 -9.60 -2.44 31.11
C ASP A 148 -8.63 -1.72 30.15
N ASP A 149 -7.45 -1.23 30.58
CA ASP A 149 -6.90 -0.08 29.86
C ASP A 149 -5.84 -0.33 28.77
N ILE A 150 -5.01 -1.40 28.79
CA ILE A 150 -4.13 -1.71 27.65
C ILE A 150 -4.65 -2.91 26.87
N LYS A 151 -5.92 -2.84 26.45
CA LYS A 151 -6.46 -3.75 25.44
C LYS A 151 -6.13 -3.20 24.06
N ILE A 152 -5.33 -3.94 23.30
CA ILE A 152 -5.24 -3.67 21.87
C ILE A 152 -6.56 -4.16 21.29
N SER A 153 -7.42 -3.22 20.90
CA SER A 153 -8.74 -3.48 20.35
C SER A 153 -8.72 -3.32 18.83
N GLY A 154 -9.49 -4.15 18.12
CA GLY A 154 -9.64 -4.09 16.66
C GLY A 154 -9.29 -5.39 15.95
N SER A 155 -9.46 -5.42 14.63
CA SER A 155 -9.03 -6.52 13.78
C SER A 155 -8.07 -6.00 12.72
N SER A 156 -6.98 -6.72 12.51
CA SER A 156 -6.04 -6.46 11.42
C SER A 156 -5.84 -7.77 10.65
N PRO A 157 -5.61 -7.74 9.33
CA PRO A 157 -5.18 -8.93 8.62
C PRO A 157 -4.02 -9.60 9.36
N ASN A 158 -4.08 -10.92 9.53
CA ASN A 158 -3.03 -11.72 10.16
C ASN A 158 -2.76 -11.46 11.67
N ILE A 159 -3.55 -10.61 12.33
CA ILE A 159 -3.48 -10.39 13.78
C ILE A 159 -4.90 -10.42 14.35
N SER A 160 -5.22 -11.43 15.15
CA SER A 160 -6.51 -11.53 15.83
C SER A 160 -6.36 -11.48 17.36
N ILE A 161 -7.44 -11.10 18.04
CA ILE A 161 -7.48 -11.00 19.50
C ILE A 161 -8.33 -12.16 20.03
N SER A 162 -7.79 -12.89 21.00
CA SER A 162 -8.57 -13.91 21.71
C SER A 162 -9.47 -13.27 22.78
N PRO A 163 -10.67 -13.81 23.03
CA PRO A 163 -11.47 -13.46 24.20
C PRO A 163 -10.72 -13.58 25.54
N GLN A 164 -9.63 -14.35 25.56
CA GLN A 164 -8.79 -14.61 26.72
C GLN A 164 -7.62 -13.59 26.85
N GLY A 165 -7.54 -12.57 25.99
CA GLY A 165 -6.62 -11.43 26.13
C GLY A 165 -5.24 -11.58 25.49
N TYR A 166 -4.94 -12.70 24.84
CA TYR A 166 -3.72 -12.85 24.01
C TYR A 166 -3.98 -12.52 22.53
N TYR A 167 -2.89 -12.20 21.83
CA TYR A 167 -2.88 -11.87 20.41
C TYR A 167 -2.42 -13.07 19.60
N VAL A 168 -3.10 -13.37 18.50
CA VAL A 168 -2.79 -14.50 17.64
C VAL A 168 -2.22 -13.99 16.34
N LEU A 169 -1.00 -14.44 16.04
CA LEU A 169 -0.24 -14.09 14.85
C LEU A 169 -0.29 -15.26 13.86
N GLU A 170 -0.62 -14.96 12.61
CA GLU A 170 -0.58 -15.97 11.54
C GLU A 170 0.87 -16.32 11.14
N PRO A 171 1.13 -17.58 10.74
CA PRO A 171 2.45 -17.98 10.26
C PRO A 171 2.83 -17.30 8.93
N GLY A 172 4.13 -17.23 8.65
CA GLY A 172 4.65 -16.73 7.36
C GLY A 172 4.82 -15.20 7.27
N HIS A 173 4.47 -14.48 8.34
CA HIS A 173 4.66 -13.04 8.44
C HIS A 173 5.64 -12.70 9.57
N THR A 174 6.41 -11.63 9.39
CA THR A 174 7.26 -11.10 10.45
C THR A 174 6.52 -9.99 11.18
N TYR A 175 6.56 -10.04 12.50
CA TYR A 175 5.91 -9.08 13.39
C TYR A 175 6.94 -8.45 14.32
N ARG A 176 6.80 -7.14 14.52
CA ARG A 176 7.43 -6.39 15.60
C ARG A 176 6.43 -6.26 16.74
N LEU A 177 6.79 -6.80 17.89
CA LEU A 177 6.08 -6.65 19.16
C LEU A 177 6.82 -5.58 19.96
N GLU A 178 6.11 -4.56 20.44
CA GLU A 178 6.73 -3.45 21.17
C GLU A 178 5.81 -2.92 22.26
N SER A 179 6.37 -2.63 23.43
CA SER A 179 5.64 -2.00 24.52
C SER A 179 6.53 -1.07 25.33
N SER A 180 5.90 -0.05 25.91
CA SER A 180 6.45 0.77 26.98
C SER A 180 5.40 0.87 28.07
N VAL A 181 5.70 0.38 29.27
CA VAL A 181 4.78 0.42 30.41
C VAL A 181 5.42 1.28 31.50
N TYR A 182 4.72 2.33 31.90
CA TYR A 182 5.16 3.17 33.02
C TYR A 182 4.79 2.48 34.32
N LEU A 183 5.80 2.09 35.08
CA LEU A 183 5.66 1.33 36.31
C LEU A 183 5.99 2.22 37.51
N TYR A 184 5.26 2.05 38.60
CA TYR A 184 5.50 2.77 39.85
C TYR A 184 5.21 1.89 41.06
N GLY A 185 5.83 2.24 42.18
CA GLY A 185 5.79 1.45 43.41
C GLY A 185 4.70 1.95 44.35
N THR A 186 4.24 1.05 45.22
CA THR A 186 3.45 1.41 46.39
C THR A 186 4.34 1.71 47.58
N ALA A 187 3.88 2.55 48.51
CA ALA A 187 4.65 3.01 49.66
C ALA A 187 5.15 1.91 50.63
N THR A 188 4.85 0.64 50.36
CA THR A 188 5.11 -0.51 51.26
C THR A 188 6.24 -1.43 50.80
N ALA A 189 6.75 -1.30 49.57
CA ALA A 189 7.76 -2.22 49.04
C ALA A 189 9.11 -1.50 48.76
N THR A 190 10.13 -1.83 49.54
CA THR A 190 11.53 -1.47 49.28
C THR A 190 12.16 -2.53 48.38
N GLY A 191 12.78 -2.13 47.27
CA GLY A 191 13.54 -3.03 46.40
C GLY A 191 12.71 -3.96 45.49
N THR A 192 11.65 -3.43 44.86
CA THR A 192 10.85 -4.16 43.87
C THR A 192 11.47 -4.05 42.48
N PHE A 193 11.89 -5.18 41.91
CA PHE A 193 12.26 -5.25 40.51
C PHE A 193 11.05 -5.60 39.65
N GLN A 194 10.84 -4.88 38.55
CA GLN A 194 9.73 -5.12 37.65
C GLN A 194 10.23 -5.31 36.22
N GLN A 195 9.71 -6.33 35.54
CA GLN A 195 10.11 -6.65 34.17
C GLN A 195 8.91 -6.73 33.25
N VAL A 196 8.96 -6.01 32.15
CA VAL A 196 8.01 -6.11 31.05
C VAL A 196 8.60 -7.03 29.98
N ARG A 197 7.87 -8.07 29.57
CA ARG A 197 8.34 -9.06 28.58
C ARG A 197 7.22 -9.52 27.67
N TRP A 198 7.53 -9.75 26.40
CA TRP A 198 6.63 -10.49 25.52
C TRP A 198 6.75 -11.99 25.80
N TYR A 199 5.62 -12.68 25.80
CA TYR A 199 5.51 -14.09 26.17
C TYR A 199 4.81 -14.88 25.08
N ASN A 200 5.38 -16.04 24.76
CA ASN A 200 4.80 -17.02 23.85
C ASN A 200 3.88 -17.95 24.65
N TRP A 201 2.58 -17.88 24.38
CA TRP A 201 1.60 -18.71 25.06
C TRP A 201 1.67 -20.19 24.64
N ASN A 202 2.10 -20.46 23.40
CA ASN A 202 2.19 -21.83 22.89
C ASN A 202 3.35 -22.61 23.52
N THR A 203 4.47 -21.95 23.79
CA THR A 203 5.71 -22.59 24.26
C THR A 203 6.03 -22.28 25.71
N SER A 204 5.28 -21.40 26.34
CA SER A 204 5.54 -20.89 27.68
C SER A 204 6.92 -20.23 27.86
N THR A 205 7.44 -19.59 26.81
CA THR A 205 8.75 -18.93 26.82
C THR A 205 8.64 -17.43 26.59
N TYR A 206 9.60 -16.65 27.09
CA TYR A 206 9.68 -15.22 26.80
C TYR A 206 10.38 -14.94 25.47
N PHE A 207 9.97 -13.87 24.79
CA PHE A 207 10.62 -13.34 23.61
C PHE A 207 11.56 -12.17 23.95
N GLY A 208 12.63 -12.01 23.16
CA GLY A 208 13.58 -10.90 23.28
C GLY A 208 14.54 -11.03 24.48
N SER A 209 15.63 -10.26 24.45
CA SER A 209 16.74 -10.39 25.41
C SER A 209 16.80 -9.30 26.49
N GLN A 210 16.00 -8.22 26.44
CA GLN A 210 16.12 -7.12 27.39
C GLN A 210 14.79 -6.54 27.89
N PRO A 211 14.30 -6.99 29.06
CA PRO A 211 13.49 -6.16 29.92
C PRO A 211 14.40 -5.16 30.66
N ARG A 212 14.08 -3.86 30.63
CA ARG A 212 14.74 -2.86 31.50
C ARG A 212 13.70 -2.05 32.27
N SER A 213 13.55 -2.35 33.55
CA SER A 213 13.17 -1.40 34.59
C SER A 213 13.68 -1.92 35.94
N THR A 214 14.37 -1.07 36.68
CA THR A 214 14.79 -1.25 38.07
C THR A 214 14.23 -0.08 38.86
N LEU A 215 12.96 -0.18 39.29
CA LEU A 215 12.38 0.85 40.13
C LEU A 215 12.97 0.79 41.56
N PHE A 216 13.52 1.89 42.05
CA PHE A 216 13.94 2.05 43.45
C PHE A 216 12.98 3.01 44.16
N THR A 217 11.98 2.49 44.86
CA THR A 217 11.13 3.31 45.72
C THR A 217 11.80 3.56 47.07
N ALA A 218 12.27 4.79 47.28
CA ALA A 218 12.36 5.37 48.61
C ALA A 218 10.92 5.70 49.09
N ALA A 219 10.63 5.47 50.36
CA ALA A 219 9.29 5.64 50.94
C ALA A 219 8.71 7.04 50.66
N GLY A 220 7.57 7.10 49.96
CA GLY A 220 6.84 8.33 49.66
C GLY A 220 5.69 8.11 48.67
N ILE A 221 4.61 8.89 48.79
CA ILE A 221 3.49 8.88 47.84
C ILE A 221 4.01 9.48 46.52
N TYR A 222 3.84 8.78 45.40
CA TYR A 222 4.28 9.20 44.05
C TYR A 222 5.79 9.20 43.79
N ALA A 223 6.51 8.16 44.19
CA ALA A 223 7.91 7.97 43.77
C ALA A 223 8.05 7.92 42.24
N ASP A 224 9.16 8.47 41.72
CA ASP A 224 9.51 8.54 40.30
C ASP A 224 9.43 7.16 39.64
N GLY A 225 8.40 6.94 38.82
CA GLY A 225 8.20 5.70 38.08
C GLY A 225 9.17 5.55 36.91
N GLU A 226 9.44 4.31 36.52
CA GLU A 226 10.29 3.98 35.37
C GLU A 226 9.47 3.44 34.19
N GLN A 227 9.97 3.61 32.97
CA GLN A 227 9.35 3.03 31.78
C GLN A 227 9.99 1.69 31.42
N GLY A 228 9.33 0.61 31.81
CA GLY A 228 9.67 -0.73 31.38
C GLY A 228 9.40 -0.92 29.89
N ARG A 229 10.43 -1.24 29.10
CA ARG A 229 10.30 -1.47 27.66
C ARG A 229 10.54 -2.92 27.30
N ALA A 230 9.76 -3.42 26.33
CA ALA A 230 9.95 -4.75 25.76
C ALA A 230 9.79 -4.68 24.24
N MET A 231 10.70 -5.33 23.53
CA MET A 231 10.65 -5.46 22.08
C MET A 231 11.00 -6.88 21.67
N ALA A 232 10.29 -7.41 20.69
CA ALA A 232 10.62 -8.65 20.01
C ALA A 232 10.32 -8.53 18.52
N ILE A 233 11.12 -9.19 17.70
CA ILE A 233 10.83 -9.41 16.29
C ILE A 233 10.71 -10.91 16.10
N ILE A 234 9.57 -11.38 15.59
CA ILE A 234 9.31 -12.79 15.40
C ILE A 234 8.71 -13.05 14.02
N THR A 235 9.07 -14.19 13.44
CA THR A 235 8.47 -14.72 12.22
C THR A 235 7.89 -16.10 12.55
N PRO A 236 6.63 -16.18 13.00
CA PRO A 236 6.01 -17.44 13.35
C PRO A 236 5.98 -18.40 12.15
N ILE A 237 6.39 -19.65 12.37
CA ILE A 237 6.21 -20.75 11.39
C ILE A 237 4.89 -21.52 11.61
N ILE A 238 4.29 -21.33 12.79
CA ILE A 238 2.97 -21.82 13.16
C ILE A 238 2.17 -20.67 13.77
N ARG A 239 0.84 -20.82 13.80
CA ARG A 239 -0.05 -19.86 14.47
C ARG A 239 0.41 -19.67 15.92
N THR A 240 0.82 -18.45 16.26
CA THR A 240 1.49 -18.15 17.54
C THR A 240 0.70 -17.13 18.35
N SER A 241 0.39 -17.51 19.57
CA SER A 241 -0.27 -16.69 20.59
C SER A 241 0.78 -15.96 21.41
N VAL A 242 0.69 -14.63 21.45
CA VAL A 242 1.61 -13.76 22.17
C VAL A 242 0.85 -12.90 23.19
N SER A 243 1.49 -12.63 24.32
CA SER A 243 0.95 -11.73 25.36
C SER A 243 2.07 -10.87 25.94
N LEU A 244 1.71 -9.74 26.53
CA LEU A 244 2.62 -8.89 27.28
C LEU A 244 2.54 -9.28 28.76
N VAL A 245 3.66 -9.46 29.44
CA VAL A 245 3.68 -9.88 30.85
C VAL A 245 4.51 -8.90 31.64
N VAL A 246 4.04 -8.50 32.83
CA VAL A 246 4.81 -7.66 33.76
C VAL A 246 5.00 -8.38 35.10
N THR A 247 6.22 -8.86 35.35
CA THR A 247 6.54 -9.62 36.56
C THR A 247 7.21 -8.73 37.61
N SER A 248 6.86 -8.90 38.88
CA SER A 248 7.49 -8.24 40.03
C SER A 248 8.38 -9.22 40.83
N SER A 249 9.40 -8.75 41.55
CA SER A 249 10.27 -9.62 42.37
C SER A 249 9.85 -9.76 43.83
N ASN A 250 9.37 -8.67 44.46
CA ASN A 250 9.23 -8.59 45.93
C ASN A 250 7.98 -7.84 46.42
N GLY A 251 6.96 -7.65 45.58
CA GLY A 251 5.74 -6.97 46.04
C GLY A 251 4.88 -6.39 44.93
N PRO A 252 3.73 -5.81 45.30
CA PRO A 252 2.73 -5.39 44.33
C PRO A 252 3.25 -4.37 43.31
N ALA A 253 3.05 -4.65 42.02
CA ALA A 253 3.47 -3.80 40.91
C ALA A 253 2.33 -2.97 40.30
N GLN A 254 2.35 -1.64 40.45
CA GLN A 254 1.38 -0.76 39.78
C GLN A 254 1.94 -0.20 38.47
N TYR A 255 1.05 0.14 37.53
CA TYR A 255 1.43 0.81 36.28
C TYR A 255 0.45 1.94 35.97
N LYS A 256 0.94 2.99 35.29
CA LYS A 256 0.10 4.10 34.82
C LYS A 256 -0.24 3.88 33.35
N PRO A 257 -1.47 3.45 33.02
CA PRO A 257 -1.86 3.16 31.66
C PRO A 257 -1.76 4.39 30.74
N TYR A 258 -2.02 5.60 31.28
CA TYR A 258 -1.94 6.86 30.51
C TYR A 258 -0.55 7.13 29.89
N TYR A 259 0.52 6.65 30.53
CA TYR A 259 1.90 6.78 30.05
C TYR A 259 2.43 5.48 29.40
N SER A 260 1.53 4.55 29.10
CA SER A 260 1.86 3.21 28.63
C SER A 260 1.27 2.92 27.26
N TYR A 261 1.97 2.12 26.46
CA TYR A 261 1.47 1.61 25.19
C TYR A 261 1.97 0.20 24.91
N ALA A 262 1.23 -0.53 24.08
CA ALA A 262 1.65 -1.79 23.48
C ALA A 262 1.23 -1.81 22.00
N SER A 263 2.06 -2.38 21.14
CA SER A 263 1.82 -2.47 19.72
C SER A 263 2.33 -3.77 19.11
N ILE A 264 1.61 -4.24 18.10
CA ILE A 264 1.98 -5.36 17.23
C ILE A 264 1.88 -4.84 15.81
N LEU A 265 3.00 -4.89 15.08
CA LEU A 265 3.10 -4.43 13.70
C LEU A 265 3.63 -5.55 12.83
N GLN A 266 2.88 -5.96 11.80
CA GLN A 266 3.44 -6.78 10.73
C GLN A 266 4.46 -5.93 9.94
N ILE A 267 5.69 -6.40 9.76
CA ILE A 267 6.76 -5.63 9.09
C ILE A 267 7.13 -6.15 7.70
N ASN A 268 6.64 -7.34 7.31
CA ASN A 268 6.83 -7.81 5.93
C ASN A 268 5.99 -6.96 4.96
N PRO A 269 6.50 -6.66 3.75
CA PRO A 269 5.74 -5.95 2.73
C PRO A 269 4.48 -6.75 2.43
N CYS A 270 3.34 -6.06 2.35
CA CYS A 270 2.11 -6.65 1.89
C CYS A 270 2.40 -7.30 0.54
N GLY A 271 2.09 -8.59 0.42
CA GLY A 271 2.27 -9.30 -0.83
C GLY A 271 1.74 -8.46 -1.98
N VAL A 272 2.46 -8.50 -3.10
CA VAL A 272 1.85 -8.10 -4.37
C VAL A 272 0.59 -8.96 -4.44
N VAL A 273 -0.58 -8.33 -4.36
CA VAL A 273 -1.82 -9.03 -4.71
C VAL A 273 -1.66 -9.28 -6.19
N ASP A 274 -1.35 -10.53 -6.54
CA ASP A 274 -1.25 -11.00 -7.92
C ASP A 274 -2.51 -10.63 -8.71
#